data_AF-A0A9W9SLV9-F1
#
_entry.id   AF-A0A9W9SLV9-F1
#
_cell.length_a   1.000
_cell.length_b   1.000
_cell.length_c   1.000
_cell.angle_alpha   90.00
_cell.angle_beta   90.00
_cell.angle_gamma   90.00
#
_symmetry.space_group_name_H-M   'P 1'
#
loop_
_entity.id
_entity.type
_entity.pdbx_description
1 polymer ?
#
loop_
_entity_poly.entity_id
_entity_poly.type
_entity_poly.pdbx_seq_one_letter_code
_entity_poly.pdbx_strand_id
1 'polypeptide(L)'
;MKQGVRGQWPTSEWVESAHKMRLEKVSAPSSPLEDACGYAGIPVIHGVPILSPENIRPGTGRTTILRPWQPSAIAWLMGQLGSPLQGGILSDACGMGKTLTSLCVIYFLIQRKMEYDWSPTFRASLIVVPSSDIPQWVDQIERYFGSKFNVLIFMGDPEHLQDSNRKQRTVKSTADLLKKLDDLDPSDPRTAYTLVVTTYDTMHLRTTRLVYSS
;
A
#
# COMPACT_ATOMS: atom_id res chain seq x y z
N MET A 1 24.56 -24.96 -30.32
CA MET A 1 23.21 -25.38 -29.88
C MET A 1 23.31 -26.00 -28.49
N LYS A 2 22.86 -25.30 -27.45
CA LYS A 2 22.56 -25.89 -26.13
C LYS A 2 21.24 -25.31 -25.63
N GLN A 3 20.52 -26.18 -24.93
CA GLN A 3 19.08 -26.25 -24.79
C GLN A 3 18.50 -25.15 -23.88
N GLY A 4 17.25 -24.77 -24.17
CA GLY A 4 16.44 -23.94 -23.29
C GLY A 4 15.84 -24.75 -22.14
N VAL A 5 15.89 -24.19 -20.94
CA VAL A 5 15.19 -24.69 -19.76
C VAL A 5 14.02 -23.74 -19.51
N ARG A 6 12.79 -24.23 -19.70
CA ARG A 6 11.56 -23.54 -19.26
C ARG A 6 11.65 -23.40 -17.74
N GLY A 7 11.61 -22.17 -17.25
CA GLY A 7 11.51 -21.86 -15.83
C GLY A 7 10.25 -22.49 -15.23
N GLN A 8 10.47 -23.46 -14.35
CA GLN A 8 9.48 -24.07 -13.49
C GLN A 8 9.12 -23.07 -12.39
N TRP A 9 7.84 -22.73 -12.23
CA TRP A 9 7.37 -21.89 -11.12
C TRP A 9 7.52 -22.65 -9.80
N PRO A 10 7.95 -22.01 -8.69
CA PRO A 10 8.05 -22.69 -7.41
C PRO A 10 6.65 -23.16 -6.96
N THR A 11 6.51 -24.47 -6.78
CA THR A 11 5.29 -25.16 -6.35
C THR A 11 4.94 -24.85 -4.90
N SER A 12 3.65 -24.60 -4.65
CA SER A 12 2.77 -24.86 -3.48
C SER A 12 3.28 -24.88 -2.02
N GLU A 13 4.56 -25.12 -1.74
CA GLU A 13 5.11 -25.27 -0.38
C GLU A 13 4.99 -23.99 0.46
N TRP A 14 5.02 -22.80 -0.14
CA TRP A 14 4.89 -21.53 0.58
C TRP A 14 3.45 -21.23 1.01
N VAL A 15 2.48 -21.53 0.14
CA VAL A 15 1.05 -21.41 0.47
C VAL A 15 0.69 -22.42 1.54
N GLU A 16 1.20 -23.65 1.42
CA GLU A 16 1.03 -24.70 2.42
C GLU A 16 1.74 -24.39 3.73
N SER A 17 2.95 -23.81 3.71
CA SER A 17 3.67 -23.41 4.92
C SER A 17 2.98 -22.25 5.64
N ALA A 18 2.44 -21.28 4.91
CA ALA A 18 1.60 -20.21 5.48
C ALA A 18 0.27 -20.76 6.04
N HIS A 19 -0.33 -21.76 5.37
CA HIS A 19 -1.49 -22.50 5.87
C HIS A 19 -1.18 -23.41 7.05
N LYS A 20 0.04 -23.92 7.18
CA LYS A 20 0.45 -24.79 8.28
C LYS A 20 0.80 -23.95 9.52
N MET A 21 1.43 -22.79 9.34
CA MET A 21 1.56 -21.75 10.37
C MET A 21 0.20 -21.28 10.91
N ARG A 22 -0.87 -21.32 10.09
CA ARG A 22 -2.25 -21.00 10.49
C ARG A 22 -2.83 -22.00 11.50
N LEU A 23 -2.39 -23.26 11.50
CA LEU A 23 -2.94 -24.31 12.35
C LEU A 23 -2.17 -24.50 13.66
N GLU A 24 -0.85 -24.29 13.64
CA GLU A 24 0.01 -24.54 14.81
C GLU A 24 -0.01 -23.40 15.86
N LYS A 25 -0.40 -22.18 15.48
CA LYS A 25 -0.45 -21.02 16.41
C LYS A 25 -1.73 -20.90 17.24
N VAL A 26 -2.69 -21.83 17.12
CA VAL A 26 -3.92 -21.81 17.94
C VAL A 26 -3.64 -22.47 19.30
N SER A 27 -2.95 -21.75 20.18
CA SER A 27 -2.80 -22.11 21.59
C SER A 27 -3.31 -20.93 22.43
N ALA A 28 -4.41 -21.17 23.15
CA ALA A 28 -5.39 -20.22 23.72
C ALA A 28 -6.27 -19.49 22.67
N PRO A 29 -7.60 -19.35 22.89
CA PRO A 29 -8.46 -18.60 21.98
C PRO A 29 -8.17 -17.10 22.14
N SER A 30 -7.26 -16.58 21.33
CA SER A 30 -7.10 -15.15 21.09
C SER A 30 -8.45 -14.57 20.64
N SER A 31 -8.72 -13.32 21.03
CA SER A 31 -9.92 -12.65 20.55
C SER A 31 -9.83 -12.43 19.03
N PRO A 32 -10.95 -12.35 18.28
CA PRO A 32 -10.92 -12.09 16.83
C PRO A 32 -10.14 -10.82 16.43
N LEU A 33 -10.03 -9.86 17.36
CA LEU A 33 -9.24 -8.66 17.20
C LEU A 33 -7.73 -8.93 17.32
N GLU A 34 -7.33 -9.71 18.31
CA GLU A 34 -5.92 -10.07 18.55
C GLU A 34 -5.38 -10.93 17.40
N ASP A 35 -6.17 -11.88 16.90
CA ASP A 35 -5.86 -12.66 15.71
C ASP A 35 -5.67 -11.77 14.48
N ALA A 36 -6.57 -10.81 14.27
CA ALA A 36 -6.48 -9.87 13.17
C ALA A 36 -5.22 -9.00 13.28
N CYS A 37 -4.91 -8.51 14.48
CA CYS A 37 -3.72 -7.69 14.71
C CYS A 37 -2.44 -8.51 14.50
N GLY A 38 -2.36 -9.70 15.09
CA GLY A 38 -1.24 -10.61 14.96
C GLY A 38 -1.02 -11.07 13.52
N TYR A 39 -2.10 -11.37 12.79
CA TYR A 39 -2.01 -11.67 11.36
C TYR A 39 -1.46 -10.46 10.61
N ALA A 40 -2.06 -9.28 10.74
CA ALA A 40 -1.68 -8.10 9.98
C ALA A 40 -0.33 -7.47 10.38
N GLY A 41 0.27 -7.89 11.50
CA GLY A 41 1.46 -7.25 12.06
C GLY A 41 1.16 -5.87 12.67
N ILE A 42 -0.08 -5.66 13.14
CA ILE A 42 -0.50 -4.41 13.78
C ILE A 42 -0.03 -4.43 15.24
N PRO A 43 0.77 -3.45 15.70
CA PRO A 43 1.17 -3.38 17.09
C PRO A 43 -0.03 -3.10 18.00
N VAL A 44 -0.04 -3.74 19.16
CA VAL A 44 -1.08 -3.61 20.18
C VAL A 44 -0.44 -3.13 21.48
N ILE A 45 -0.90 -1.99 22.01
CA ILE A 45 -0.46 -1.44 23.31
C ILE A 45 -1.63 -1.48 24.27
N HIS A 46 -1.49 -2.19 25.40
CA HIS A 46 -2.55 -2.36 26.41
C HIS A 46 -3.89 -2.82 25.82
N GLY A 47 -3.85 -3.75 24.85
CA GLY A 47 -5.06 -4.27 24.17
C GLY A 47 -5.64 -3.34 23.10
N VAL A 48 -4.99 -2.21 22.80
CA VAL A 48 -5.44 -1.25 21.79
C VAL A 48 -4.60 -1.36 20.52
N PRO A 49 -5.21 -1.61 19.34
CA PRO A 49 -4.50 -1.65 18.08
C PRO A 49 -4.07 -0.23 17.67
N ILE A 50 -2.80 -0.07 17.36
CA ILE A 50 -2.25 1.23 16.98
C ILE A 50 -1.55 1.19 15.63
N LEU A 51 -1.65 2.28 14.89
CA LEU A 51 -0.76 2.58 13.79
C LEU A 51 0.40 3.42 14.34
N SER A 52 1.60 2.82 14.29
CA SER A 52 2.87 3.46 14.63
C SER A 52 3.84 3.24 13.48
N PRO A 53 3.85 4.12 12.46
CA PRO A 53 4.83 4.03 11.40
C PRO A 53 6.21 4.26 12.02
N GLU A 54 7.04 3.23 12.06
CA GLU A 54 8.32 3.28 12.72
C GLU A 54 9.22 4.31 12.01
N ASN A 55 9.89 5.17 12.79
CA ASN A 55 10.69 6.37 12.44
C ASN A 55 10.04 7.76 12.53
N ILE A 56 8.93 7.95 13.26
CA ILE A 56 8.57 9.31 13.70
C ILE A 56 9.40 9.63 14.95
N ARG A 57 10.26 10.65 14.87
CA ARG A 57 11.23 11.05 15.92
C ARG A 57 10.59 11.01 17.33
N PRO A 58 11.32 10.57 18.37
CA PRO A 58 10.82 10.63 19.75
C PRO A 58 10.27 12.03 20.06
N GLY A 59 8.98 12.13 20.38
CA GLY A 59 8.29 13.39 20.67
C GLY A 59 7.46 14.01 19.52
N THR A 60 7.46 13.43 18.32
CA THR A 60 6.63 13.91 17.18
C THR A 60 5.65 12.87 16.62
N GLY A 61 5.77 11.61 17.03
CA GLY A 61 4.90 10.51 16.60
C GLY A 61 3.51 10.62 17.18
N ARG A 62 2.50 10.90 16.35
CA ARG A 62 1.10 10.68 16.72
C ARG A 62 0.78 9.20 16.55
N THR A 63 0.92 8.44 17.63
CA THR A 63 0.33 7.10 17.71
C THR A 63 -1.16 7.21 17.42
N THR A 64 -1.61 6.56 16.35
CA THR A 64 -3.02 6.60 15.96
C THR A 64 -3.71 5.33 16.41
N ILE A 65 -4.75 5.45 17.22
CA ILE A 65 -5.57 4.32 17.62
C ILE A 65 -6.48 3.93 16.45
N LEU A 66 -6.34 2.68 15.99
CA LEU A 66 -7.23 2.11 14.99
C LEU A 66 -8.58 1.79 15.64
N ARG A 67 -9.67 2.00 14.89
CA ARG A 67 -11.01 1.62 15.34
C ARG A 67 -11.12 0.09 15.44
N PRO A 68 -11.97 -0.47 16.32
CA PRO A 68 -12.03 -1.92 16.55
C PRO A 68 -12.27 -2.77 15.30
N TRP A 69 -12.99 -2.25 14.30
CA TRP A 69 -13.26 -2.96 13.03
C TRP A 69 -12.12 -2.86 12.02
N GLN A 70 -11.22 -1.87 12.14
CA GLN A 70 -10.17 -1.64 11.15
C GLN A 70 -9.14 -2.78 11.10
N PRO A 71 -8.63 -3.32 12.22
CA PRO A 71 -7.71 -4.45 12.17
C PRO A 71 -8.28 -5.67 11.45
N SER A 72 -9.56 -6.00 11.67
CA SER A 72 -10.23 -7.10 10.97
C SER A 72 -10.31 -6.84 9.47
N ALA A 73 -10.66 -5.62 9.04
CA ALA A 73 -10.70 -5.25 7.63
C ALA A 73 -9.31 -5.29 6.97
N ILE A 74 -8.28 -4.80 7.67
CA ILE A 74 -6.87 -4.82 7.23
C ILE A 74 -6.41 -6.27 7.07
N ALA A 75 -6.59 -7.10 8.10
CA ALA A 75 -6.21 -8.51 8.08
C ALA A 75 -6.90 -9.28 6.95
N TRP A 76 -8.20 -9.06 6.78
CA TRP A 76 -8.96 -9.67 5.70
C TRP A 76 -8.42 -9.27 4.32
N LEU A 77 -8.22 -7.96 4.06
CA LEU A 77 -7.69 -7.46 2.79
C LEU A 77 -6.28 -7.97 2.50
N MET A 78 -5.40 -8.01 3.51
CA MET A 78 -4.06 -8.59 3.36
C MET A 78 -4.13 -10.08 2.98
N GLY A 79 -5.08 -10.82 3.54
CA GLY A 79 -5.34 -12.21 3.15
C GLY A 79 -5.84 -12.34 1.71
N GLN A 80 -6.74 -11.45 1.28
CA GLN A 80 -7.22 -11.43 -0.11
C GLN A 80 -6.12 -11.09 -1.11
N LEU A 81 -5.24 -10.16 -0.77
CA LEU A 81 -4.09 -9.78 -1.61
C LEU A 81 -3.02 -10.89 -1.69
N GLY A 82 -2.95 -11.77 -0.69
CA GLY A 82 -2.14 -12.99 -0.73
C GLY A 82 -2.81 -14.19 -1.41
N SER A 83 -4.07 -14.05 -1.82
CA SER A 83 -4.81 -15.12 -2.53
C SER A 83 -4.45 -15.17 -4.03
N PRO A 84 -4.82 -16.23 -4.76
CA PRO A 84 -4.62 -16.30 -6.20
C PRO A 84 -5.25 -15.15 -7.00
N LEU A 85 -6.29 -14.50 -6.46
CA LEU A 85 -6.94 -13.34 -7.10
C LEU A 85 -6.15 -12.04 -6.90
N GLN A 86 -5.26 -11.98 -5.89
CA GLN A 86 -4.42 -10.83 -5.58
C GLN A 86 -5.19 -9.51 -5.48
N GLY A 87 -6.40 -9.55 -4.92
CA GLY A 87 -7.30 -8.41 -4.88
C GLY A 87 -8.48 -8.63 -3.95
N GLY A 88 -9.12 -7.54 -3.53
CA GLY A 88 -10.29 -7.58 -2.65
C GLY A 88 -11.11 -6.30 -2.75
N ILE A 89 -12.39 -6.39 -2.38
CA ILE A 89 -13.32 -5.27 -2.40
C ILE A 89 -13.63 -4.86 -0.96
N LEU A 90 -13.27 -3.63 -0.59
CA LEU A 90 -13.64 -3.04 0.70
C LEU A 90 -14.89 -2.17 0.53
N SER A 91 -16.05 -2.75 0.83
CA SER A 91 -17.36 -2.10 0.69
C SER A 91 -17.97 -1.64 2.03
N ASP A 92 -17.14 -1.11 2.92
CA ASP A 92 -17.59 -0.53 4.19
C ASP A 92 -18.42 0.74 3.95
N ALA A 93 -19.29 1.08 4.91
CA ALA A 93 -20.07 2.31 4.85
C ALA A 93 -19.17 3.57 4.78
N CYS A 94 -19.70 4.66 4.22
CA CYS A 94 -19.02 5.95 4.26
C CYS A 94 -18.76 6.38 5.71
N GLY A 95 -17.57 6.92 5.98
CA GLY A 95 -17.15 7.30 7.34
C GLY A 95 -16.48 6.19 8.18
N MET A 96 -16.45 4.93 7.72
CA MET A 96 -15.77 3.83 8.44
C MET A 96 -14.23 3.85 8.34
N GLY A 97 -13.64 4.85 7.67
CA GLY A 97 -12.19 5.01 7.58
C GLY A 97 -11.52 4.20 6.47
N LYS A 98 -12.23 3.93 5.36
CA LYS A 98 -11.71 3.16 4.20
C LYS A 98 -10.36 3.65 3.69
N THR A 99 -10.18 4.96 3.54
CA THR A 99 -8.90 5.54 3.10
C THR A 99 -7.76 5.16 4.03
N LEU A 100 -7.93 5.33 5.35
CA LEU A 100 -6.94 4.93 6.34
C LEU A 100 -6.70 3.41 6.31
N THR A 101 -7.77 2.62 6.24
CA THR A 101 -7.69 1.15 6.10
C THR A 101 -6.86 0.73 4.89
N SER A 102 -7.10 1.31 3.71
CA SER A 102 -6.32 1.03 2.49
C SER A 102 -4.85 1.41 2.64
N LEU A 103 -4.55 2.58 3.22
CA LEU A 103 -3.17 3.00 3.46
C LEU A 103 -2.45 2.08 4.48
N CYS A 104 -3.16 1.63 5.52
CA CYS A 104 -2.64 0.65 6.46
C CYS A 104 -2.33 -0.68 5.77
N VAL A 105 -3.21 -1.18 4.89
CA VAL A 105 -2.96 -2.41 4.13
C VAL A 105 -1.68 -2.29 3.31
N ILE A 106 -1.47 -1.18 2.59
CA ILE A 106 -0.23 -0.94 1.85
C ILE A 106 0.97 -0.97 2.82
N TYR A 107 0.90 -0.21 3.91
CA TYR A 107 1.98 -0.11 4.90
C TYR A 107 2.38 -1.47 5.50
N PHE A 108 1.41 -2.27 5.95
CA PHE A 108 1.66 -3.57 6.59
C PHE A 108 2.07 -4.64 5.59
N LEU A 109 1.62 -4.57 4.33
CA LEU A 109 2.14 -5.46 3.28
C LEU A 109 3.60 -5.17 2.98
N ILE A 110 4.02 -3.90 2.99
CA ILE A 110 5.43 -3.54 2.86
C ILE A 110 6.23 -4.10 4.03
N GLN A 111 5.77 -3.95 5.28
CA GLN A 111 6.47 -4.50 6.45
C GLN A 111 6.63 -6.02 6.32
N ARG A 112 5.52 -6.73 6.04
CA ARG A 112 5.53 -8.18 5.90
C ARG A 112 6.48 -8.63 4.80
N LYS A 113 6.48 -7.92 3.67
CA LYS A 113 7.39 -8.23 2.57
C LYS A 113 8.86 -8.07 2.98
N MET A 114 9.18 -7.02 3.72
CA MET A 114 10.54 -6.79 4.22
C MET A 114 10.99 -7.83 5.26
N GLU A 115 10.06 -8.34 6.07
CA GLU A 115 10.35 -9.27 7.16
C GLU A 115 10.50 -10.72 6.69
N TYR A 116 9.66 -11.16 5.74
CA TYR A 116 9.53 -12.58 5.40
C TYR A 116 10.08 -12.97 4.02
N ASP A 117 10.23 -12.05 3.06
CA ASP A 117 10.82 -12.38 1.77
C ASP A 117 12.36 -12.38 1.88
N TRP A 118 12.99 -13.49 1.49
CA TRP A 118 14.45 -13.61 1.41
C TRP A 118 15.08 -12.69 0.35
N SER A 119 14.35 -12.39 -0.72
CA SER A 119 14.79 -11.52 -1.81
C SER A 119 13.59 -10.73 -2.36
N PRO A 120 13.12 -9.70 -1.63
CA PRO A 120 11.93 -8.96 -2.01
C PRO A 120 12.21 -8.09 -3.24
N THR A 121 11.24 -8.07 -4.16
CA THR A 121 11.19 -7.06 -5.24
C THR A 121 10.11 -6.04 -4.94
N PHE A 122 10.47 -4.78 -4.78
CA PHE A 122 9.58 -3.68 -4.42
C PHE A 122 9.11 -2.91 -5.66
N ARG A 123 7.89 -2.37 -5.58
CA ARG A 123 7.27 -1.55 -6.62
C ARG A 123 6.43 -0.44 -5.97
N ALA A 124 6.30 0.69 -6.66
CA ALA A 124 5.39 1.75 -6.27
C ALA A 124 3.92 1.29 -6.33
N SER A 125 3.07 1.86 -5.47
CA SER A 125 1.62 1.62 -5.48
C SER A 125 0.87 2.75 -6.19
N LEU A 126 -0.10 2.40 -7.03
CA LEU A 126 -0.94 3.34 -7.75
C LEU A 126 -2.31 3.49 -7.08
N ILE A 127 -2.72 4.72 -6.83
CA ILE A 127 -4.01 5.09 -6.26
C ILE A 127 -4.76 5.94 -7.29
N VAL A 128 -5.93 5.46 -7.73
CA VAL A 128 -6.79 6.17 -8.67
C VAL A 128 -8.03 6.65 -7.95
N VAL A 129 -8.27 7.96 -7.95
CA VAL A 129 -9.35 8.61 -7.17
C VAL A 129 -10.03 9.71 -7.98
N PRO A 130 -11.24 10.15 -7.62
CA PRO A 130 -11.80 11.39 -8.15
C PRO A 130 -10.86 12.59 -7.90
N SER A 131 -10.87 13.56 -8.81
CA SER A 131 -10.02 14.75 -8.71
C SER A 131 -10.20 15.53 -7.41
N SER A 132 -11.44 15.56 -6.88
CA SER A 132 -11.81 16.17 -5.61
C SER A 132 -11.16 15.52 -4.38
N ASP A 133 -10.76 14.26 -4.49
CA ASP A 133 -10.35 13.46 -3.34
C ASP A 133 -8.83 13.43 -3.15
N ILE A 134 -8.05 13.85 -4.16
CA ILE A 134 -6.58 13.95 -4.03
C ILE A 134 -6.14 14.73 -2.79
N PRO A 135 -6.66 15.95 -2.49
CA PRO A 135 -6.27 16.69 -1.29
C PRO A 135 -6.48 15.85 -0.02
N GLN A 136 -7.62 15.16 0.08
CA GLN A 136 -7.95 14.33 1.23
C GLN A 136 -6.99 13.14 1.35
N TRP A 137 -6.66 12.45 0.26
CA TRP A 137 -5.70 11.34 0.30
C TRP A 137 -4.32 11.81 0.74
N VAL A 138 -3.83 12.93 0.21
CA VAL A 138 -2.54 13.52 0.60
C VAL A 138 -2.53 13.90 2.08
N ASP A 139 -3.57 14.57 2.57
CA ASP A 139 -3.71 14.94 4.00
C ASP A 139 -3.70 13.71 4.91
N GLN A 140 -4.45 12.65 4.57
CA GLN A 140 -4.49 11.42 5.36
C GLN A 140 -3.12 10.73 5.38
N ILE A 141 -2.40 10.70 4.24
CA ILE A 141 -1.05 10.14 4.17
C ILE A 141 -0.12 10.91 5.11
N GLU A 142 -0.08 12.24 5.02
CA GLU A 142 0.78 13.07 5.85
C GLU A 142 0.41 12.99 7.33
N ARG A 143 -0.89 13.01 7.64
CA ARG A 143 -1.41 12.97 9.00
C ARG A 143 -1.05 11.68 9.74
N TYR A 144 -1.18 10.53 9.08
CA TYR A 144 -1.04 9.23 9.74
C TYR A 144 0.33 8.58 9.52
N PHE A 145 1.02 8.93 8.42
CA PHE A 145 2.29 8.32 8.05
C PHE A 145 3.44 9.34 7.97
N GLY A 146 3.17 10.63 8.19
CA GLY A 146 4.19 11.67 8.15
C GLY A 146 4.92 11.69 6.81
N SER A 147 6.25 11.61 6.86
CA SER A 147 7.11 11.53 5.68
C SER A 147 7.46 10.09 5.26
N LYS A 148 6.76 9.08 5.77
CA LYS A 148 7.08 7.67 5.48
C LYS A 148 6.81 7.32 4.01
N PHE A 149 5.72 7.82 3.45
CA PHE A 149 5.37 7.63 2.04
C PHE A 149 5.93 8.77 1.17
N ASN A 150 6.54 8.41 0.04
CA ASN A 150 6.88 9.34 -1.02
C ASN A 150 5.68 9.47 -1.98
N VAL A 151 5.00 10.61 -1.95
CA VAL A 151 3.76 10.80 -2.74
C VAL A 151 4.06 11.56 -4.03
N LEU A 152 3.77 10.93 -5.17
CA LEU A 152 3.78 11.54 -6.49
C LEU A 152 2.34 11.80 -6.93
N ILE A 153 2.00 13.05 -7.24
CA ILE A 153 0.68 13.41 -7.74
C ILE A 153 0.76 13.48 -9.27
N PHE A 154 -0.06 12.71 -9.97
CA PHE A 154 -0.08 12.68 -11.43
C PHE A 154 -1.44 13.17 -11.93
N MET A 155 -1.57 14.48 -12.10
CA MET A 155 -2.80 15.13 -12.54
C MET A 155 -2.50 16.52 -13.12
N GLY A 156 -3.04 16.81 -14.30
CA GLY A 156 -3.16 18.16 -14.85
C GLY A 156 -1.85 18.97 -14.94
N ASP A 157 -1.99 20.30 -15.01
CA ASP A 157 -0.86 21.23 -14.93
C ASP A 157 -0.69 21.75 -13.50
N PRO A 158 0.46 21.55 -12.84
CA PRO A 158 0.74 22.07 -11.50
C PRO A 158 0.73 23.59 -11.42
N GLU A 159 0.78 24.32 -12.54
CA GLU A 159 0.76 25.79 -12.54
C GLU A 159 -0.51 26.36 -11.91
N HIS A 160 -1.63 25.64 -11.99
CA HIS A 160 -2.90 26.05 -11.42
C HIS A 160 -3.06 25.72 -9.94
N LEU A 161 -2.12 24.96 -9.36
CA LEU A 161 -2.12 24.71 -7.92
C LEU A 161 -1.65 26.00 -7.21
N GLN A 162 -2.17 26.31 -6.03
CA GLN A 162 -1.62 27.41 -5.20
C GLN A 162 -0.65 26.88 -4.14
N ASP A 163 -0.79 25.61 -3.76
CA ASP A 163 0.01 24.96 -2.73
C ASP A 163 1.38 24.51 -3.28
N SER A 164 2.45 25.12 -2.76
CA SER A 164 3.83 24.85 -3.15
C SER A 164 4.29 23.42 -2.87
N ASN A 165 3.85 22.80 -1.76
CA ASN A 165 4.21 21.42 -1.44
C ASN A 165 3.55 20.45 -2.43
N ARG A 166 2.29 20.72 -2.79
CA ARG A 166 1.58 19.92 -3.79
C ARG A 166 2.19 20.10 -5.17
N LYS A 167 2.58 21.32 -5.56
CA LYS A 167 3.29 21.58 -6.83
C LYS A 167 4.55 20.72 -6.99
N GLN A 168 5.37 20.63 -5.95
CA GLN A 168 6.63 19.87 -6.00
C GLN A 168 6.41 18.36 -6.17
N ARG A 169 5.29 17.84 -5.66
CA ARG A 169 4.90 16.44 -5.81
C ARG A 169 4.18 16.14 -7.11
N THR A 170 3.65 17.16 -7.79
CA THR A 170 2.92 16.99 -9.04
C THR A 170 3.87 16.77 -10.23
N VAL A 171 3.64 15.68 -10.96
CA VAL A 171 4.39 15.30 -12.16
C VAL A 171 3.57 15.65 -13.39
N LYS A 172 4.11 16.51 -14.27
CA LYS A 172 3.38 17.04 -15.44
C LYS A 172 3.18 16.01 -16.56
N SER A 173 4.26 15.33 -16.95
CA SER A 173 4.28 14.49 -18.15
C SER A 173 4.35 13.00 -17.81
N THR A 174 3.86 12.16 -18.74
CA THR A 174 4.01 10.69 -18.59
C THR A 174 5.48 10.32 -18.62
N ALA A 175 6.28 10.98 -19.45
CA ALA A 175 7.70 10.72 -19.57
C ALA A 175 8.45 10.99 -18.26
N ASP A 176 8.13 12.08 -17.57
CA ASP A 176 8.73 12.40 -16.26
C ASP A 176 8.30 11.39 -15.20
N LEU A 177 7.03 10.95 -15.23
CA LEU A 177 6.55 9.93 -14.30
C LEU A 177 7.27 8.60 -14.54
N LEU A 178 7.35 8.16 -15.80
CA LEU A 178 8.04 6.92 -16.17
C LEU A 178 9.51 6.99 -15.77
N LYS A 179 10.20 8.10 -16.07
CA LYS A 179 11.58 8.30 -15.63
C LYS A 179 11.71 8.18 -14.11
N LYS A 180 10.84 8.86 -13.34
CA LYS A 180 10.84 8.76 -11.88
C LYS A 180 10.58 7.34 -11.36
N LEU A 181 9.79 6.54 -12.09
CA LEU A 181 9.50 5.15 -11.73
C LEU A 181 10.63 4.20 -12.14
N ASP A 182 11.28 4.44 -13.28
CA ASP A 182 12.43 3.69 -13.77
C ASP A 182 13.67 3.92 -12.90
N ASP A 183 13.79 5.11 -12.31
CA ASP A 183 14.83 5.46 -11.34
C ASP A 183 14.65 4.77 -9.97
N LEU A 184 13.52 4.09 -9.71
CA LEU A 184 13.28 3.37 -8.47
C LEU A 184 13.99 2.01 -8.48
N ASP A 185 14.80 1.76 -7.45
CA ASP A 185 15.50 0.48 -7.28
C ASP A 185 14.54 -0.60 -6.75
N PRO A 186 14.28 -1.68 -7.50
CA PRO A 186 13.39 -2.75 -7.05
C PRO A 186 13.91 -3.53 -5.84
N SER A 187 15.20 -3.45 -5.52
CA SER A 187 15.79 -4.08 -4.33
C SER A 187 15.70 -3.20 -3.08
N ASP A 188 15.41 -1.90 -3.25
CA ASP A 188 15.31 -0.95 -2.15
C ASP A 188 13.88 -0.90 -1.57
N PRO A 189 13.69 -1.18 -0.27
CA PRO A 189 12.37 -1.07 0.37
C PRO A 189 11.70 0.30 0.23
N ARG A 190 12.48 1.38 0.07
CA ARG A 190 11.95 2.75 -0.15
C ARG A 190 11.08 2.83 -1.40
N THR A 191 11.33 2.00 -2.41
CA THR A 191 10.51 1.89 -3.62
C THR A 191 9.06 1.51 -3.29
N ALA A 192 8.85 0.62 -2.32
CA ALA A 192 7.52 0.17 -1.91
C ALA A 192 6.69 1.29 -1.25
N TYR A 193 7.37 2.26 -0.63
CA TYR A 193 6.74 3.43 -0.02
C TYR A 193 6.46 4.57 -1.01
N THR A 194 6.67 4.36 -2.31
CA THR A 194 6.27 5.33 -3.33
C THR A 194 4.80 5.13 -3.70
N LEU A 195 4.00 6.19 -3.52
CA LEU A 195 2.59 6.23 -3.88
C LEU A 195 2.38 7.18 -5.06
N VAL A 196 1.79 6.68 -6.15
CA VAL A 196 1.37 7.51 -7.28
C VAL A 196 -0.13 7.74 -7.16
N VAL A 197 -0.57 8.98 -6.97
CA VAL A 197 -1.99 9.35 -6.87
C VAL A 197 -2.41 10.03 -8.17
N THR A 198 -3.39 9.45 -8.87
CA THR A 198 -3.90 9.94 -10.16
C THR A 198 -5.42 9.96 -10.19
N THR A 199 -5.98 10.47 -11.29
CA THR A 199 -7.43 10.58 -11.51
C THR A 199 -7.91 9.71 -12.65
N TYR A 200 -9.20 9.39 -12.63
CA TYR A 200 -9.88 8.72 -13.73
C TYR A 200 -9.74 9.50 -15.05
N ASP A 201 -9.90 10.82 -15.03
CA ASP A 201 -9.79 11.64 -16.25
C ASP A 201 -8.36 11.61 -16.82
N THR A 202 -7.35 11.72 -15.96
CA THR A 202 -5.94 11.66 -16.39
C THR A 202 -5.58 10.27 -16.92
N MET A 203 -6.10 9.21 -16.30
CA MET A 203 -5.96 7.84 -16.80
C MET A 203 -6.65 7.66 -18.14
N HIS A 204 -7.93 8.04 -18.23
CA HIS A 204 -8.76 7.86 -19.41
C HIS A 204 -8.20 8.59 -20.64
N LEU A 205 -7.82 9.86 -20.49
CA LEU A 205 -7.24 10.67 -21.57
C LEU A 205 -5.94 10.08 -22.13
N ARG A 206 -5.19 9.33 -21.33
CA ARG A 206 -3.89 8.76 -21.74
C ARG A 206 -4.01 7.32 -22.23
N THR A 207 -4.96 6.53 -21.72
CA THR A 207 -5.30 5.22 -22.28
C THR A 207 -5.89 5.35 -23.68
N THR A 208 -6.79 6.32 -23.91
CA THR A 208 -7.41 6.55 -25.23
C THR A 208 -6.38 7.03 -26.26
N ARG A 209 -5.46 7.92 -25.89
CA ARG A 209 -4.39 8.37 -26.79
C ARG A 209 -3.50 7.24 -27.29
N LEU A 210 -3.21 6.21 -26.48
CA LEU A 210 -2.43 5.04 -26.92
C LEU A 210 -3.17 4.21 -27.97
N VAL A 211 -4.50 4.14 -27.90
CA VAL A 211 -5.34 3.35 -28.83
C VAL A 211 -5.50 4.04 -30.19
N TYR A 212 -5.47 5.38 -30.23
CA TYR A 212 -5.66 6.16 -31.47
C TYR A 212 -4.37 6.69 -32.11
N SER A 213 -3.19 6.29 -31.60
CA SER A 213 -1.89 6.66 -32.19
C SER A 213 -1.12 5.46 -32.78
N SER A 214 -1.84 4.36 -33.07
CA SER A 214 -1.35 3.19 -33.82
C SER A 214 -1.85 3.21 -35.26
#